data_AF-A0A957IQQ0-F1
#
_entry.id   AF-A0A957IQQ0-F1
#
_cell.length_a   1.000
_cell.length_b   1.000
_cell.length_c   1.000
_cell.angle_alpha   90.00
_cell.angle_beta   90.00
_cell.angle_gamma   90.00
#
_symmetry.space_group_name_H-M   'P 1'
#
loop_
_entity.id
_entity.type
_entity.pdbx_description
1 polymer ?
#
loop_
_entity_poly.entity_id
_entity_poly.type
_entity_poly.pdbx_seq_one_letter_code
_entity_poly.pdbx_strand_id
1 'polypeptide(L)'
;AGAIFDTAQYGTLLALADWWDAADALSWVNLRFYYNPDTDLLEPIVASGQPLLVNGRISSAYFYNDSDVQQAYLTAVQHLTQPDYLDQLQADLDPQLQQLQRTLQAETDLTPPWETLRQRQTQLQQSLAPNQPILAYFDNTHADTLQINLASVYNLPLQLIGFDIGGATFLQANPAWIQGDTSALLPGTDGAIILRPPATDTVYFVQFQIPILEIQRLDSELDGLTGIEINIATQIVGLPNVQLTPAR
;
A
#
# COMPACT_ATOMS: atom_id res chain seq x y z
N ALA A 1 -5.71 9.18 12.98
CA ALA A 1 -5.13 8.42 14.10
C ALA A 1 -3.67 8.77 14.34
N GLY A 2 -2.90 9.21 13.34
CA GLY A 2 -1.47 9.53 13.41
C GLY A 2 -1.05 10.58 14.45
N ALA A 3 -1.97 11.40 14.97
CA ALA A 3 -1.67 12.35 16.04
C ALA A 3 -1.57 11.73 17.45
N ILE A 4 -1.91 10.45 17.62
CA ILE A 4 -1.97 9.77 18.93
C ILE A 4 -0.99 8.58 18.99
N PHE A 5 -0.65 7.97 17.85
CA PHE A 5 0.24 6.81 17.80
C PHE A 5 1.65 7.22 17.38
N ASP A 6 2.64 6.48 17.86
CA ASP A 6 3.95 6.43 17.20
C ASP A 6 3.77 5.67 15.88
N THR A 7 3.56 6.44 14.80
CA THR A 7 3.29 5.91 13.46
C THR A 7 4.46 5.12 12.92
N ALA A 8 5.70 5.53 13.23
CA ALA A 8 6.90 4.85 12.79
C ALA A 8 7.00 3.45 13.42
N GLN A 9 6.88 3.37 14.75
CA GLN A 9 6.94 2.10 15.47
C GLN A 9 5.76 1.19 15.08
N TYR A 10 4.57 1.76 14.86
CA TYR A 10 3.43 0.98 14.42
C TYR A 10 3.59 0.44 13.01
N GLY A 11 4.06 1.26 12.06
CA GLY A 11 4.39 0.82 10.71
C GLY A 11 5.41 -0.33 10.71
N THR A 12 6.47 -0.21 11.51
CA THR A 12 7.48 -1.27 11.68
C THR A 12 6.86 -2.56 12.24
N LEU A 13 6.02 -2.46 13.27
CA LEU A 13 5.36 -3.63 13.83
C LEU A 13 4.50 -4.35 12.79
N LEU A 14 3.68 -3.60 12.04
CA LEU A 14 2.83 -4.16 10.99
C LEU A 14 3.67 -4.86 9.91
N ALA A 15 4.79 -4.26 9.51
CA ALA A 15 5.69 -4.83 8.50
C ALA A 15 6.37 -6.12 9.00
N LEU A 16 6.78 -6.16 10.28
CA LEU A 16 7.34 -7.36 10.90
C LEU A 16 6.30 -8.47 11.04
N ALA A 17 5.08 -8.15 11.47
CA ALA A 17 3.99 -9.13 11.55
C ALA A 17 3.66 -9.71 10.18
N ASP A 18 3.69 -8.89 9.12
CA ASP A 18 3.48 -9.35 7.75
C ASP A 18 4.66 -10.22 7.27
N TRP A 19 5.91 -9.81 7.51
CA TRP A 19 7.08 -10.58 7.10
C TRP A 19 7.18 -11.94 7.79
N TRP A 20 6.91 -11.98 9.10
CA TRP A 20 6.85 -13.21 9.90
C TRP A 20 5.56 -14.00 9.74
N ASP A 21 4.61 -13.52 8.92
CA ASP A 21 3.31 -14.15 8.71
C ASP A 21 2.58 -14.44 10.04
N ALA A 22 2.66 -13.46 10.95
CA ALA A 22 2.20 -13.50 12.34
C ALA A 22 1.03 -12.53 12.53
N ALA A 23 0.01 -12.58 11.67
CA ALA A 23 -1.12 -11.65 11.72
C ALA A 23 -1.93 -11.76 13.04
N ASP A 24 -1.88 -12.91 13.72
CA ASP A 24 -2.49 -13.12 15.03
C ASP A 24 -1.90 -12.23 16.12
N ALA A 25 -0.63 -11.80 15.95
CA ALA A 25 0.02 -10.81 16.80
C ALA A 25 -0.73 -9.47 16.85
N LEU A 26 -1.45 -9.15 15.78
CA LEU A 26 -2.22 -7.91 15.62
C LEU A 26 -3.66 -8.05 16.11
N SER A 27 -4.08 -9.24 16.55
CA SER A 27 -5.43 -9.44 17.09
C SER A 27 -5.66 -8.59 18.35
N TRP A 28 -6.93 -8.27 18.63
CA TRP A 28 -7.31 -7.42 19.76
C TRP A 28 -6.89 -7.97 21.14
N VAL A 29 -6.61 -9.27 21.25
CA VAL A 29 -6.13 -9.90 22.49
C VAL A 29 -4.62 -9.76 22.67
N ASN A 30 -3.87 -9.61 21.56
CA ASN A 30 -2.41 -9.61 21.53
C ASN A 30 -1.82 -8.20 21.37
N LEU A 31 -2.46 -7.35 20.57
CA LEU A 31 -2.04 -5.97 20.34
C LEU A 31 -2.49 -5.09 21.50
N ARG A 32 -1.52 -4.46 22.15
CA ARG A 32 -1.70 -3.51 23.24
C ARG A 32 -0.99 -2.21 22.92
N PHE A 33 -1.29 -1.17 23.67
CA PHE A 33 -0.62 0.11 23.55
C PHE A 33 -0.06 0.54 24.90
N TYR A 34 1.17 1.04 24.88
CA TYR A 34 1.81 1.71 25.99
C TYR A 34 1.81 3.21 25.71
N TYR A 35 1.43 4.01 26.70
CA TYR A 35 1.55 5.46 26.59
C TYR A 35 2.94 5.88 27.04
N ASN A 36 3.69 6.47 26.13
CA ASN A 36 4.99 7.05 26.40
C ASN A 36 4.83 8.52 26.85
N PRO A 37 5.09 8.85 28.13
CA PRO A 37 4.88 10.21 28.66
C PRO A 37 5.92 11.22 28.16
N ASP A 38 7.04 10.78 27.57
CA ASP A 38 8.07 11.67 27.05
C ASP A 38 7.73 12.17 25.64
N THR A 39 7.03 11.34 24.86
CA THR A 39 6.62 11.67 23.47
C THR A 39 5.15 12.04 23.36
N ASP A 40 4.33 11.79 24.39
CA ASP A 40 2.87 11.88 24.37
C ASP A 40 2.19 10.97 23.33
N LEU A 41 2.87 9.89 22.91
CA LEU A 41 2.39 8.95 21.90
C LEU A 41 2.09 7.56 22.48
N LEU A 42 1.18 6.86 21.80
CA LEU A 42 0.89 5.44 22.01
C LEU A 42 1.83 4.57 21.17
N GLU A 43 2.60 3.74 21.84
CA GLU A 43 3.51 2.76 21.25
C GLU A 43 2.85 1.37 21.24
N PRO A 44 2.88 0.65 20.10
CA PRO A 44 2.27 -0.66 20.04
C PRO A 44 3.19 -1.73 20.63
N ILE A 45 2.60 -2.62 21.44
CA ILE A 45 3.28 -3.76 22.05
C ILE A 45 2.48 -5.02 21.76
N VAL A 46 3.18 -6.08 21.35
CA VAL A 46 2.61 -7.40 21.11
C VAL A 46 2.87 -8.30 22.31
N ALA A 47 1.81 -8.90 22.85
CA ALA A 47 1.91 -9.87 23.94
C ALA A 47 2.35 -11.26 23.46
N SER A 48 1.85 -11.69 22.30
CA SER A 48 2.15 -12.98 21.67
C SER A 48 1.85 -12.91 20.18
N GLY A 49 2.54 -13.74 19.38
CA GLY A 49 2.24 -13.96 17.97
C GLY A 49 2.82 -15.31 17.55
N GLN A 50 2.06 -16.06 16.75
CA GLN A 50 2.51 -17.33 16.20
C GLN A 50 3.00 -17.12 14.76
N PRO A 51 4.31 -17.17 14.51
CA PRO A 51 4.86 -16.89 13.19
C PRO A 51 4.57 -18.03 12.20
N LEU A 52 4.48 -17.67 10.90
CA LEU A 52 4.48 -18.60 9.77
C LEU A 52 3.27 -19.56 9.73
N LEU A 53 2.09 -19.09 10.14
CA LEU A 53 0.89 -19.92 10.23
C LEU A 53 -0.10 -19.77 9.08
N VAL A 54 -0.27 -18.57 8.53
CA VAL A 54 -1.41 -18.20 7.69
C VAL A 54 -0.90 -17.45 6.49
N ASN A 55 -0.23 -18.16 5.59
CA ASN A 55 0.47 -17.60 4.42
C ASN A 55 -0.36 -16.55 3.68
N GLY A 56 -0.18 -15.28 4.06
CA GLY A 56 -1.09 -14.22 3.67
C GLY A 56 -0.60 -12.83 4.07
N ARG A 57 -1.25 -11.80 3.57
CA ARG A 57 -0.95 -10.41 3.90
C ARG A 57 -1.79 -9.95 5.08
N ILE A 58 -1.25 -9.03 5.88
CA ILE A 58 -2.05 -8.38 6.92
C ILE A 58 -3.24 -7.63 6.29
N SER A 59 -4.38 -7.63 7.00
CA SER A 59 -5.58 -6.94 6.54
C SER A 59 -5.37 -5.42 6.52
N SER A 60 -5.95 -4.75 5.51
CA SER A 60 -5.94 -3.29 5.43
C SER A 60 -6.65 -2.62 6.61
N ALA A 61 -7.50 -3.35 7.34
CA ALA A 61 -8.17 -2.88 8.54
C ALA A 61 -7.19 -2.45 9.66
N TYR A 62 -5.99 -3.06 9.72
CA TYR A 62 -4.97 -2.72 10.71
C TYR A 62 -4.32 -1.36 10.49
N PHE A 63 -4.51 -0.76 9.31
CA PHE A 63 -4.06 0.60 9.05
C PHE A 63 -5.04 1.66 9.56
N TYR A 64 -6.25 1.28 9.99
CA TYR A 64 -7.31 2.20 10.41
C TYR A 64 -7.63 3.32 9.40
N ASN A 65 -7.38 3.06 8.11
CA ASN A 65 -7.48 4.07 7.03
C ASN A 65 -6.61 5.32 7.27
N ASP A 66 -5.51 5.17 8.02
CA ASP A 66 -4.57 6.25 8.34
C ASP A 66 -3.38 6.22 7.38
N SER A 67 -3.22 7.30 6.60
CA SER A 67 -2.18 7.41 5.58
C SER A 67 -0.77 7.37 6.17
N ASP A 68 -0.57 7.92 7.36
CA ASP A 68 0.76 8.04 7.97
C ASP A 68 1.24 6.66 8.44
N VAL A 69 0.34 5.88 9.05
CA VAL A 69 0.62 4.48 9.44
C VAL A 69 0.90 3.61 8.21
N GLN A 70 0.16 3.79 7.12
CA GLN A 70 0.38 3.07 5.86
C GLN A 70 1.75 3.40 5.25
N GLN A 71 2.12 4.68 5.23
CA GLN A 71 3.42 5.11 4.72
C GLN A 71 4.57 4.57 5.58
N ALA A 72 4.43 4.60 6.92
CA ALA A 72 5.40 4.03 7.84
C ALA A 72 5.56 2.51 7.63
N TYR A 73 4.44 1.79 7.45
CA TYR A 73 4.45 0.38 7.10
C TYR A 73 5.19 0.11 5.80
N LEU A 74 4.92 0.86 4.73
CA LEU A 74 5.58 0.65 3.44
C LEU A 74 7.07 0.96 3.50
N THR A 75 7.46 2.01 4.24
CA THR A 75 8.86 2.33 4.51
C THR A 75 9.56 1.17 5.20
N ALA A 76 8.91 0.58 6.21
CA ALA A 76 9.44 -0.58 6.92
C ALA A 76 9.49 -1.83 6.01
N VAL A 77 8.48 -2.09 5.18
CA VAL A 77 8.52 -3.20 4.21
C VAL A 77 9.64 -3.02 3.20
N GLN A 78 9.86 -1.81 2.67
CA GLN A 78 10.98 -1.53 1.78
C GLN A 78 12.32 -1.81 2.44
N HIS A 79 12.48 -1.44 3.71
CA HIS A 79 13.69 -1.73 4.48
C HIS A 79 13.88 -3.24 4.70
N LEU A 80 12.84 -3.94 5.16
CA LEU A 80 12.87 -5.39 5.40
C LEU A 80 13.10 -6.20 4.11
N THR A 81 12.72 -5.65 2.95
CA THR A 81 12.87 -6.30 1.64
C THR A 81 14.16 -5.95 0.90
N GLN A 82 15.08 -5.23 1.54
CA GLN A 82 16.42 -5.02 0.98
C GLN A 82 17.17 -6.36 0.86
N PRO A 83 17.86 -6.63 -0.26
CA PRO A 83 18.53 -7.91 -0.48
C PRO A 83 19.46 -8.34 0.66
N ASP A 84 20.19 -7.39 1.23
CA ASP A 84 21.19 -7.66 2.26
C ASP A 84 20.61 -7.76 3.68
N TYR A 85 19.35 -7.38 3.89
CA TYR A 85 18.75 -7.30 5.24
C TYR A 85 18.73 -8.67 5.94
N LEU A 86 18.24 -9.70 5.25
CA LEU A 86 18.14 -11.03 5.82
C LEU A 86 19.50 -11.69 6.02
N ASP A 87 20.44 -11.46 5.10
CA ASP A 87 21.79 -12.00 5.20
C ASP A 87 22.54 -11.38 6.38
N GLN A 88 22.37 -10.08 6.62
CA GLN A 88 22.91 -9.40 7.82
C GLN A 88 22.27 -9.92 9.10
N LEU A 89 20.93 -10.01 9.13
CA LEU A 89 20.21 -10.53 10.30
C LEU A 89 20.62 -11.97 10.64
N GLN A 90 20.78 -12.81 9.61
CA GLN A 90 21.26 -14.17 9.77
C GLN A 90 22.68 -14.19 10.35
N ALA A 91 23.61 -13.39 9.79
CA ALA A 91 24.98 -13.33 10.28
C ALA A 91 25.08 -12.88 11.75
N ASP A 92 24.23 -11.94 12.16
CA ASP A 92 24.20 -11.42 13.53
C ASP A 92 23.64 -12.44 14.54
N LEU A 93 22.63 -13.22 14.15
CA LEU A 93 21.94 -14.16 15.03
C LEU A 93 22.50 -15.59 15.00
N ASP A 94 23.14 -16.01 13.90
CA ASP A 94 23.64 -17.37 13.71
C ASP A 94 24.56 -17.85 14.85
N PRO A 95 25.50 -17.06 15.40
CA PRO A 95 26.34 -17.52 16.51
C PRO A 95 25.53 -17.92 17.76
N GLN A 96 24.52 -17.13 18.11
CA GLN A 96 23.66 -17.39 19.28
C GLN A 96 22.70 -18.55 19.01
N LEU A 97 22.13 -18.62 17.81
CA LEU A 97 21.25 -19.72 17.39
C LEU A 97 21.98 -21.06 17.38
N GLN A 98 23.21 -21.11 16.86
CA GLN A 98 24.03 -22.32 16.89
C GLN A 98 24.36 -22.76 18.32
N GLN A 99 24.61 -21.81 19.23
CA GLN A 99 24.83 -22.14 20.64
C GLN A 99 23.57 -22.76 21.25
N LEU A 100 22.39 -22.14 21.06
CA LEU A 100 21.11 -22.64 21.54
C LEU A 100 20.78 -24.03 20.96
N GLN A 101 20.99 -24.21 19.66
CA GLN A 101 20.80 -25.49 18.99
C GLN A 101 21.65 -26.60 19.61
N ARG A 102 22.94 -26.36 19.87
CA ARG A 102 23.80 -27.38 20.52
C ARG A 102 23.33 -27.71 21.94
N THR A 103 22.77 -26.74 22.66
CA THR A 103 22.26 -26.95 24.02
C THR A 103 20.95 -27.73 24.02
N LEU A 104 20.06 -27.47 23.06
CA LEU A 104 18.68 -27.97 23.04
C LEU A 104 18.43 -29.08 22.00
N GLN A 105 19.48 -29.53 21.30
CA GLN A 105 19.37 -30.44 20.15
C GLN A 105 18.63 -31.74 20.45
N ALA A 106 18.66 -32.20 21.70
CA ALA A 106 17.99 -33.43 22.14
C ALA A 106 16.49 -33.24 22.43
N GLU A 107 16.03 -32.00 22.62
CA GLU A 107 14.68 -31.69 23.12
C GLU A 107 13.76 -31.15 22.03
N THR A 108 14.31 -30.44 21.03
CA THR A 108 13.50 -29.85 19.97
C THR A 108 14.31 -29.52 18.71
N ASP A 109 13.63 -29.48 17.57
CA ASP A 109 14.19 -28.95 16.33
C ASP A 109 14.11 -27.41 16.38
N LEU A 110 15.28 -26.77 16.33
CA LEU A 110 15.43 -25.31 16.31
C LEU A 110 15.96 -24.82 14.97
N THR A 111 15.63 -25.50 13.87
CA THR A 111 16.01 -25.05 12.54
C THR A 111 15.42 -23.65 12.27
N PRO A 112 16.25 -22.61 12.03
CA PRO A 112 15.75 -21.27 11.82
C PRO A 112 15.02 -21.21 10.47
N PRO A 113 13.93 -20.44 10.37
CA PRO A 113 13.10 -20.41 9.17
C PRO A 113 13.67 -19.48 8.07
N TRP A 114 14.99 -19.43 7.89
CA TRP A 114 15.66 -18.48 7.00
C TRP A 114 15.13 -18.54 5.56
N GLU A 115 14.92 -19.73 5.02
CA GLU A 115 14.40 -19.89 3.66
C GLU A 115 12.95 -19.42 3.53
N THR A 116 12.10 -19.70 4.53
CA THR A 116 10.73 -19.19 4.57
C THR A 116 10.71 -17.66 4.61
N LEU A 117 11.57 -17.05 5.44
CA LEU A 117 11.67 -15.59 5.53
C LEU A 117 12.15 -14.96 4.21
N ARG A 118 13.06 -15.62 3.49
CA ARG A 118 13.51 -15.18 2.15
C ARG A 118 12.40 -15.23 1.11
N GLN A 119 11.58 -16.28 1.13
CA GLN A 119 10.39 -16.39 0.28
C GLN A 119 9.38 -15.29 0.61
N ARG A 120 9.13 -15.02 1.89
CA ARG A 120 8.26 -13.91 2.33
C ARG A 120 8.80 -12.56 1.89
N GLN A 121 10.11 -12.34 1.98
CA GLN A 121 10.76 -11.13 1.50
C GLN A 121 10.50 -10.90 0.01
N THR A 122 10.63 -11.95 -0.79
CA THR A 122 10.37 -11.90 -2.25
C THR A 122 8.90 -11.60 -2.53
N GLN A 123 7.96 -12.22 -1.81
CA GLN A 123 6.52 -11.97 -1.96
C GLN A 123 6.15 -10.53 -1.61
N LEU A 124 6.69 -10.00 -0.50
CA LEU A 124 6.49 -8.61 -0.11
C LEU A 124 7.07 -7.65 -1.15
N GLN A 125 8.27 -7.92 -1.66
CA GLN A 125 8.89 -7.09 -2.69
C GLN A 125 8.06 -7.05 -3.99
N GLN A 126 7.57 -8.21 -4.45
CA GLN A 126 6.69 -8.29 -5.63
C GLN A 126 5.38 -7.50 -5.43
N SER A 127 4.89 -7.41 -4.20
CA SER A 127 3.69 -6.63 -3.89
C SER A 127 3.90 -5.11 -3.92
N LEU A 128 5.14 -4.62 -3.91
CA LEU A 128 5.41 -3.18 -4.05
C LEU A 128 5.32 -2.72 -5.52
N ALA A 129 5.14 -3.64 -6.47
CA ALA A 129 5.02 -3.36 -7.90
C ALA A 129 3.89 -4.22 -8.52
N PRO A 130 2.61 -3.95 -8.19
CA PRO A 130 1.48 -4.68 -8.78
C PRO A 130 1.41 -4.48 -10.29
N ASN A 131 0.90 -5.47 -11.04
CA ASN A 131 0.73 -5.32 -12.50
C ASN A 131 -0.50 -4.48 -12.91
N GLN A 132 -1.55 -4.51 -12.09
CA GLN A 132 -2.79 -3.78 -12.33
C GLN A 132 -3.43 -3.35 -10.99
N PRO A 133 -3.02 -2.20 -10.44
CA PRO A 133 -3.45 -1.76 -9.12
C PRO A 133 -4.88 -1.19 -9.10
N ILE A 134 -5.39 -0.78 -10.26
CA ILE A 134 -6.72 -0.15 -10.41
C ILE A 134 -7.56 -0.81 -11.51
N LEU A 135 -8.87 -0.59 -11.41
CA LEU A 135 -9.81 -0.70 -12.52
C LEU A 135 -10.22 0.70 -12.95
N ALA A 136 -10.16 0.95 -14.25
CA ALA A 136 -10.51 2.23 -14.84
C ALA A 136 -11.42 1.98 -16.04
N TYR A 137 -12.58 2.65 -16.04
CA TYR A 137 -13.53 2.62 -17.14
C TYR A 137 -13.84 4.04 -17.58
N PHE A 138 -13.88 4.29 -18.89
CA PHE A 138 -14.33 5.59 -19.40
C PHE A 138 -15.68 5.48 -20.09
N ASP A 139 -16.46 6.55 -19.97
CA ASP A 139 -17.72 6.69 -20.67
C ASP A 139 -17.72 8.01 -21.45
N ASN A 140 -17.90 7.91 -22.78
CA ASN A 140 -17.88 9.04 -23.71
C ASN A 140 -19.27 9.63 -23.93
N THR A 141 -20.15 9.58 -22.93
CA THR A 141 -21.56 9.94 -23.05
C THR A 141 -21.86 11.44 -23.00
N HIS A 142 -20.88 12.29 -22.64
CA HIS A 142 -21.11 13.72 -22.45
C HIS A 142 -20.31 14.58 -23.43
N ALA A 143 -20.96 15.61 -23.99
CA ALA A 143 -20.39 16.43 -25.06
C ALA A 143 -19.19 17.29 -24.62
N ASP A 144 -19.11 17.65 -23.34
CA ASP A 144 -18.16 18.64 -22.82
C ASP A 144 -17.19 18.06 -21.76
N THR A 145 -17.44 16.83 -21.30
CA THR A 145 -16.64 16.17 -20.26
C THR A 145 -16.36 14.71 -20.63
N LEU A 146 -15.15 14.28 -20.32
CA LEU A 146 -14.75 12.89 -20.31
C LEU A 146 -15.02 12.31 -18.92
N GLN A 147 -15.87 11.28 -18.85
CA GLN A 147 -16.19 10.63 -17.59
C GLN A 147 -15.29 9.40 -17.39
N ILE A 148 -14.59 9.32 -16.26
CA ILE A 148 -13.74 8.19 -15.91
C ILE A 148 -14.15 7.68 -14.52
N ASN A 149 -14.49 6.39 -14.44
CA ASN A 149 -14.72 5.69 -13.19
C ASN A 149 -13.45 4.93 -12.80
N LEU A 150 -12.90 5.24 -11.63
CA LEU A 150 -11.69 4.61 -11.10
C LEU A 150 -11.99 3.88 -9.81
N ALA A 151 -11.39 2.70 -9.62
CA ALA A 151 -11.43 2.00 -8.36
C ALA A 151 -10.09 1.32 -8.06
N SER A 152 -9.69 1.31 -6.79
CA SER A 152 -8.58 0.47 -6.34
C SER A 152 -9.04 -0.99 -6.26
N VAL A 153 -8.21 -1.89 -6.79
CA VAL A 153 -8.33 -3.34 -6.57
C VAL A 153 -7.15 -3.88 -5.77
N TYR A 154 -6.35 -2.98 -5.20
CA TYR A 154 -5.11 -3.32 -4.51
C TYR A 154 -5.20 -3.06 -3.02
N ASN A 155 -4.59 -3.94 -2.22
CA ASN A 155 -4.67 -3.91 -0.76
C ASN A 155 -3.82 -2.79 -0.11
N LEU A 156 -3.15 -1.97 -0.92
CA LEU A 156 -2.38 -0.79 -0.50
C LEU A 156 -3.02 0.49 -1.03
N PRO A 157 -2.90 1.61 -0.31
CA PRO A 157 -3.43 2.91 -0.74
C PRO A 157 -2.71 3.36 -2.02
N LEU A 158 -3.50 3.87 -2.97
CA LEU A 158 -2.98 4.35 -4.25
C LEU A 158 -3.25 5.84 -4.38
N GLN A 159 -2.24 6.63 -4.62
CA GLN A 159 -2.38 8.02 -4.99
C GLN A 159 -2.57 8.14 -6.50
N LEU A 160 -3.62 8.83 -6.91
CA LEU A 160 -3.83 9.24 -8.29
C LEU A 160 -2.95 10.46 -8.59
N ILE A 161 -2.07 10.33 -9.57
CA ILE A 161 -1.15 11.39 -10.01
C ILE A 161 -1.73 12.14 -11.20
N GLY A 162 -2.37 11.43 -12.13
CA GLY A 162 -2.95 12.06 -13.30
C GLY A 162 -3.43 11.08 -14.36
N PHE A 163 -3.71 11.64 -15.52
CA PHE A 163 -4.23 10.96 -16.71
C PHE A 163 -3.29 11.24 -17.87
N ASP A 164 -2.74 10.18 -18.45
CA ASP A 164 -1.95 10.23 -19.68
C ASP A 164 -2.87 9.91 -20.86
N ILE A 165 -3.05 10.89 -21.73
CA ILE A 165 -3.97 10.88 -22.86
C ILE A 165 -3.14 10.77 -24.13
N GLY A 166 -3.26 9.62 -24.81
CA GLY A 166 -2.57 9.34 -26.07
C GLY A 166 -1.04 9.30 -25.97
N GLY A 167 -0.45 9.21 -24.77
CA GLY A 167 1.00 9.20 -24.55
C GLY A 167 1.69 10.55 -24.75
N ALA A 168 0.94 11.60 -25.09
CA ALA A 168 1.47 12.94 -25.40
C ALA A 168 1.01 13.98 -24.37
N THR A 169 -0.19 13.82 -23.81
CA THR A 169 -0.82 14.81 -22.94
C THR A 169 -0.99 14.26 -21.53
N PHE A 170 -0.30 14.86 -20.56
CA PHE A 170 -0.45 14.50 -19.14
C PHE A 170 -1.29 15.52 -18.38
N LEU A 171 -2.45 15.10 -17.89
CA LEU A 171 -3.30 15.87 -17.00
C LEU A 171 -3.03 15.51 -15.54
N GLN A 172 -2.50 16.46 -14.77
CA GLN A 172 -2.39 16.29 -13.32
C GLN A 172 -3.79 16.12 -12.72
N ALA A 173 -3.94 15.17 -11.81
CA ALA A 173 -5.21 14.90 -11.18
C ALA A 173 -5.69 16.11 -10.36
N ASN A 174 -6.95 16.51 -10.56
CA ASN A 174 -7.55 17.65 -9.89
C ASN A 174 -8.76 17.21 -9.06
N PRO A 175 -8.80 17.48 -7.74
CA PRO A 175 -9.94 17.14 -6.90
C PRO A 175 -11.27 17.76 -7.36
N ALA A 176 -11.23 18.89 -8.06
CA ALA A 176 -12.43 19.55 -8.60
C ALA A 176 -13.14 18.73 -9.70
N TRP A 177 -12.47 17.72 -10.26
CA TRP A 177 -13.08 16.81 -11.24
C TRP A 177 -13.84 15.66 -10.59
N ILE A 178 -13.70 15.45 -9.28
CA ILE A 178 -14.39 14.37 -8.57
C ILE A 178 -15.89 14.70 -8.48
N GLN A 179 -16.72 13.73 -8.84
CA GLN A 179 -18.18 13.82 -8.77
C GLN A 179 -18.75 12.69 -7.90
N GLY A 180 -19.87 12.97 -7.25
CA GLY A 180 -20.64 11.98 -6.50
C GLY A 180 -20.03 11.59 -5.16
N ASP A 181 -20.09 10.29 -4.84
CA ASP A 181 -19.69 9.72 -3.55
C ASP A 181 -18.16 9.61 -3.46
N THR A 182 -17.58 10.14 -2.37
CA THR A 182 -16.15 10.09 -2.07
C THR A 182 -15.79 8.96 -1.11
N SER A 183 -16.69 8.02 -0.84
CA SER A 183 -16.43 6.85 0.03
C SER A 183 -15.25 5.99 -0.45
N ALA A 184 -14.98 5.99 -1.75
CA ALA A 184 -13.83 5.35 -2.38
C ALA A 184 -12.48 6.04 -2.10
N LEU A 185 -12.48 7.18 -1.40
CA LEU A 185 -11.29 7.97 -1.13
C LEU A 185 -10.87 7.92 0.34
N LEU A 186 -9.57 8.07 0.56
CA LEU A 186 -8.96 8.36 1.85
C LEU A 186 -8.61 9.85 1.94
N PRO A 187 -8.59 10.44 3.15
CA PRO A 187 -8.06 11.79 3.34
C PRO A 187 -6.62 11.85 2.85
N GLY A 188 -6.29 12.82 2.00
CA GLY A 188 -4.94 13.09 1.53
C GLY A 188 -4.43 14.44 2.02
N THR A 189 -3.10 14.58 2.10
CA THR A 189 -2.43 15.87 2.33
C THR A 189 -2.36 16.68 1.03
N ASP A 190 -2.40 18.01 1.13
CA ASP A 190 -2.17 18.94 0.01
C ASP A 190 -3.02 18.70 -1.25
N GLY A 191 -4.25 18.19 -1.07
CA GLY A 191 -5.16 17.89 -2.19
C GLY A 191 -4.83 16.60 -2.95
N ALA A 192 -3.93 15.75 -2.41
CA ALA A 192 -3.67 14.43 -2.94
C ALA A 192 -4.95 13.57 -2.96
N ILE A 193 -5.18 12.88 -4.07
CA ILE A 193 -6.33 12.00 -4.24
C ILE A 193 -5.88 10.58 -3.96
N ILE A 194 -6.27 10.03 -2.83
CA ILE A 194 -5.87 8.70 -2.38
C ILE A 194 -7.06 7.76 -2.51
N LEU A 195 -6.94 6.74 -3.36
CA LEU A 195 -7.89 5.66 -3.51
C LEU A 195 -7.80 4.72 -2.30
N ARG A 196 -8.96 4.45 -1.70
CA ARG A 196 -9.10 3.52 -0.57
C ARG A 196 -8.86 2.08 -1.04
N PRO A 197 -8.05 1.28 -0.32
CA PRO A 197 -7.97 -0.16 -0.55
C PRO A 197 -9.33 -0.83 -0.36
N PRO A 198 -9.67 -1.89 -1.12
CA PRO A 198 -10.88 -2.65 -0.88
C PRO A 198 -10.79 -3.32 0.50
N ALA A 199 -11.85 -3.15 1.32
CA ALA A 199 -11.93 -3.74 2.66
C ALA A 199 -12.53 -5.17 2.63
N THR A 200 -13.25 -5.50 1.55
CA THR A 200 -13.95 -6.77 1.28
C THR A 200 -14.00 -7.01 -0.25
N ASP A 201 -14.81 -7.95 -0.73
CA ASP A 201 -15.10 -8.17 -2.16
C ASP A 201 -15.85 -6.99 -2.83
N THR A 202 -16.08 -5.88 -2.12
CA THR A 202 -16.76 -4.70 -2.66
C THR A 202 -15.75 -3.69 -3.17
N VAL A 203 -15.85 -3.37 -4.46
CA VAL A 203 -15.04 -2.35 -5.14
C VAL A 203 -15.81 -1.04 -5.17
N TYR A 204 -15.19 0.02 -4.65
CA TYR A 204 -15.77 1.37 -4.65
C TYR A 204 -15.19 2.19 -5.79
N PHE A 205 -16.06 2.67 -6.67
CA PHE A 205 -15.67 3.55 -7.76
C PHE A 205 -15.78 5.01 -7.34
N VAL A 206 -14.77 5.81 -7.71
CA VAL A 206 -14.82 7.26 -7.73
C VAL A 206 -14.99 7.71 -9.18
N GLN A 207 -15.88 8.67 -9.39
CA GLN A 207 -16.17 9.22 -10.71
C GLN A 207 -15.41 10.54 -10.90
N PHE A 208 -14.73 10.65 -12.04
CA PHE A 208 -14.07 11.87 -12.50
C PHE A 208 -14.77 12.40 -13.74
N GLN A 209 -15.00 13.70 -13.79
CA GLN A 209 -15.44 14.42 -14.98
C GLN A 209 -14.36 15.42 -15.37
N ILE A 210 -13.58 15.05 -16.38
CA ILE A 210 -12.48 15.86 -16.90
C ILE A 210 -13.04 16.74 -18.02
N PRO A 211 -12.96 18.08 -17.92
CA PRO A 211 -13.40 18.95 -18.99
C PRO A 211 -12.60 18.73 -20.27
N ILE A 212 -13.27 18.54 -21.41
CA ILE A 212 -12.60 18.37 -22.71
C ILE A 212 -11.75 19.59 -23.06
N LEU A 213 -12.18 20.78 -22.62
CA LEU A 213 -11.42 22.02 -22.78
C LEU A 213 -10.03 21.97 -22.12
N GLU A 214 -9.85 21.26 -21.00
CA GLU A 214 -8.53 21.11 -20.38
C GLU A 214 -7.62 20.21 -21.22
N ILE A 215 -8.18 19.19 -21.86
CA ILE A 215 -7.47 18.30 -22.79
C ILE A 215 -7.02 19.11 -24.02
N GLN A 216 -7.96 19.82 -24.66
CA GLN A 216 -7.69 20.66 -25.84
C GLN A 216 -6.73 21.83 -25.56
N ARG A 217 -6.73 22.36 -24.34
CA ARG A 217 -5.79 23.43 -23.93
C ARG A 217 -4.35 22.95 -23.95
N LEU A 218 -4.12 21.68 -23.64
CA LEU A 218 -2.77 21.09 -23.60
C LEU A 218 -2.37 20.49 -24.94
N ASP A 219 -3.35 20.04 -25.72
CA ASP A 219 -3.13 19.50 -27.06
C ASP A 219 -4.28 19.88 -28.00
N SER A 220 -4.01 20.91 -28.81
CA SER A 220 -4.96 21.44 -29.79
C SER A 220 -5.14 20.55 -31.03
N GLU A 221 -4.32 19.51 -31.21
CA GLU A 221 -4.39 18.60 -32.35
C GLU A 221 -5.30 17.38 -32.07
N LEU A 222 -5.79 17.22 -30.84
CA LEU A 222 -6.75 16.18 -30.47
C LEU A 222 -8.16 16.50 -31.01
N ASP A 223 -8.35 16.31 -32.31
CA ASP A 223 -9.65 16.37 -33.00
C ASP A 223 -10.50 15.14 -32.65
N GLY A 224 -11.14 15.19 -31.48
CA GLY A 224 -12.11 14.19 -31.02
C GLY A 224 -11.49 13.05 -30.21
N LEU A 225 -12.15 12.66 -29.12
CA LEU A 225 -11.67 11.64 -28.17
C LEU A 225 -11.85 10.18 -28.65
N THR A 226 -12.27 9.97 -29.90
CA THR A 226 -12.54 8.64 -30.44
C THR A 226 -11.27 7.86 -30.73
N GLY A 227 -11.04 6.77 -30.00
CA GLY A 227 -9.90 5.87 -30.21
C GLY A 227 -8.61 6.31 -29.49
N ILE A 228 -8.68 7.29 -28.60
CA ILE A 228 -7.53 7.69 -27.78
C ILE A 228 -7.35 6.70 -26.63
N GLU A 229 -6.15 6.18 -26.49
CA GLU A 229 -5.75 5.39 -25.32
C GLU A 229 -5.55 6.34 -24.13
N ILE A 230 -6.20 6.03 -23.01
CA ILE A 230 -6.06 6.78 -21.77
C ILE A 230 -5.44 5.87 -20.73
N ASN A 231 -4.27 6.25 -20.23
CA ASN A 231 -3.60 5.58 -19.13
C ASN A 231 -3.76 6.40 -17.85
N ILE A 232 -4.04 5.74 -16.75
CA ILE A 232 -4.15 6.35 -15.44
C ILE A 232 -2.83 6.19 -14.72
N ALA A 233 -2.24 7.31 -14.31
CA ALA A 233 -1.00 7.33 -13.55
C ALA A 233 -1.30 7.27 -12.05
N THR A 234 -0.90 6.16 -11.41
CA THR A 234 -1.05 5.96 -9.98
C THR A 234 0.27 5.59 -9.34
N GLN A 235 0.46 5.93 -8.08
CA GLN A 235 1.58 5.45 -7.28
C GLN A 235 1.07 4.87 -5.96
N ILE A 236 1.77 3.90 -5.40
CA ILE A 236 1.50 3.48 -4.02
C ILE A 236 1.96 4.63 -3.10
N VAL A 237 1.12 5.04 -2.15
CA VAL A 237 1.46 6.14 -1.23
C VAL A 237 2.77 5.84 -0.51
N GLY A 238 3.73 6.78 -0.54
CA GLY A 238 5.04 6.60 0.07
C GLY A 238 6.09 5.90 -0.82
N LEU A 239 5.71 5.40 -2.00
CA LEU A 239 6.65 4.87 -2.99
C LEU A 239 6.81 5.84 -4.16
N PRO A 240 8.03 5.97 -4.74
CA PRO A 240 8.29 6.91 -5.83
C PRO A 240 7.86 6.39 -7.21
N ASN A 241 7.48 5.11 -7.31
CA ASN A 241 7.23 4.47 -8.60
C ASN A 241 5.81 4.75 -9.07
N VAL A 242 5.70 5.48 -10.19
CA VAL A 242 4.44 5.71 -10.89
C VAL A 242 4.17 4.56 -11.86
N GLN A 243 2.95 4.07 -11.82
CA GLN A 243 2.44 3.03 -12.70
C GLN A 243 1.34 3.58 -13.59
N LEU A 244 1.41 3.24 -14.88
CA LEU A 244 0.39 3.54 -15.88
C LEU A 244 -0.52 2.32 -16.05
N THR A 245 -1.83 2.52 -15.86
CA THR A 245 -2.85 1.48 -16.08
C THR A 245 -3.81 1.94 -17.18
N PRO A 246 -4.00 1.18 -18.27
CA PRO A 246 -4.93 1.57 -19.32
C PRO A 246 -6.38 1.54 -18.82
N ALA A 247 -7.13 2.61 -19.13
CA ALA A 247 -8.57 2.66 -18.98
C ALA A 247 -9.25 1.87 -20.10
N ARG A 248 -10.30 1.13 -19.75
CA ARG A 248 -11.03 0.24 -20.66
C ARG A 248 -12.46 0.72 -20.94
#